data_AF-A0A496CSW0-F1
#
_entry.id   AF-A0A496CSW0-F1
#
_cell.length_a   1.000
_cell.length_b   1.000
_cell.length_c   1.000
_cell.angle_alpha   90.00
_cell.angle_beta   90.00
_cell.angle_gamma   90.00
#
_symmetry.space_group_name_H-M   'P 1'
#
loop_
_entity.id
_entity.type
_entity.pdbx_description
1 polymer ?
#
loop_
_entity_poly.entity_id
_entity_poly.type
_entity_poly.pdbx_seq_one_letter_code
_entity_poly.pdbx_strand_id
1 'polypeptide(L)'
;MNKIMNVKTAEINTSKTERGLFISFLSTENLRCGDFLEIKVEDSLYPFEVVYISVMNNLLIIRAKETGYFAQQLNKKKDLDLRNLINAEIFIITDEVRIREIKKQSSWC
;
A
#
# COMPACT_ATOMS: atom_id res chain seq x y z
N MET A 1 4.72 9.46 20.12
CA MET A 1 4.45 9.94 18.75
C MET A 1 4.42 8.73 17.84
N ASN A 2 3.27 8.42 17.23
CA ASN A 2 3.24 7.42 16.16
C ASN A 2 4.08 7.97 15.00
N LYS A 3 5.06 7.20 14.56
CA LYS A 3 5.96 7.63 13.49
C LYS A 3 5.19 7.51 12.18
N ILE A 4 4.88 8.66 11.57
CA ILE A 4 4.20 8.69 10.27
C ILE A 4 5.22 8.22 9.24
N MET A 5 4.89 7.13 8.55
CA MET A 5 5.62 6.68 7.38
C MET A 5 5.02 7.36 6.16
N ASN A 6 5.84 7.59 5.14
CA ASN A 6 5.40 8.26 3.93
C ASN A 6 5.88 7.53 2.69
N VAL A 7 5.04 7.52 1.66
CA VAL A 7 5.38 6.96 0.35
C VAL A 7 6.59 7.68 -0.23
N LYS A 8 7.59 6.91 -0.66
CA LYS A 8 8.81 7.40 -1.31
C LYS A 8 8.77 7.25 -2.82
N THR A 9 8.19 6.16 -3.30
CA THR A 9 7.98 5.92 -4.73
C THR A 9 6.63 5.27 -4.97
N ALA A 10 6.07 5.49 -6.15
CA ALA A 10 4.87 4.81 -6.63
C ALA A 10 5.09 4.39 -8.09
N GLU A 11 4.63 3.20 -8.46
CA GLU A 11 4.80 2.64 -9.80
C GLU A 11 3.60 1.79 -10.20
N ILE A 12 3.26 1.78 -11.50
CA ILE A 12 2.27 0.86 -12.06
C ILE A 12 3.03 -0.24 -12.79
N ASN A 13 2.89 -1.47 -12.32
CA ASN A 13 3.38 -2.64 -13.04
C ASN A 13 2.27 -3.17 -13.95
N THR A 14 2.58 -3.34 -15.23
CA THR A 14 1.64 -3.80 -16.27
C THR A 14 1.86 -5.26 -16.68
N SER A 15 2.91 -5.91 -16.18
CA SER A 15 3.22 -7.31 -16.43
C SER A 15 2.04 -8.23 -16.06
N LYS A 16 1.88 -9.34 -16.78
CA LYS A 16 0.76 -10.27 -16.54
C LYS A 16 0.81 -10.90 -15.13
N THR A 17 2.01 -11.12 -14.60
CA THR A 17 2.24 -11.85 -13.34
C THR A 17 2.20 -10.95 -12.11
N GLU A 18 2.53 -9.66 -12.25
CA GLU A 18 2.59 -8.71 -11.13
C GLU A 18 1.81 -7.42 -11.39
N ARG A 19 0.71 -7.49 -12.15
CA ARG A 19 -0.08 -6.30 -12.46
C ARG A 19 -0.60 -5.60 -11.20
N GLY A 20 -0.46 -4.27 -11.13
CA GLY A 20 -1.03 -3.44 -10.07
C GLY A 20 -0.31 -2.12 -9.85
N LEU A 21 -0.85 -1.31 -8.95
CA LEU A 21 -0.17 -0.14 -8.39
C LEU A 21 0.64 -0.58 -7.17
N PHE A 22 1.89 -0.13 -7.11
CA PHE A 22 2.80 -0.41 -6.02
C PHE A 22 3.31 0.90 -5.44
N ILE A 23 3.56 0.88 -4.14
CA ILE A 23 4.26 1.95 -3.43
C ILE A 23 5.45 1.37 -2.69
N SER A 24 6.49 2.19 -2.51
CA SER A 24 7.60 1.85 -1.65
C SER A 24 7.87 2.92 -0.60
N PHE A 25 8.29 2.51 0.58
CA PHE A 25 8.61 3.39 1.70
C PHE A 25 9.68 2.76 2.61
N LEU A 26 10.24 3.57 3.49
CA LEU A 26 11.18 3.12 4.52
C LEU A 26 10.47 3.02 5.86
N SER A 27 10.74 1.96 6.61
CA SER A 27 10.15 1.71 7.92
C SER A 27 11.21 1.34 8.96
N THR A 28 11.02 1.83 10.19
CA THR A 28 11.68 1.29 11.39
C THR A 28 10.79 0.29 12.13
N GLU A 29 9.51 0.21 11.76
CA GLU A 29 8.55 -0.74 12.33
C GLU A 29 8.79 -2.13 11.73
N ASN A 30 8.58 -3.16 12.55
CA ASN A 30 8.73 -4.56 12.14
C ASN A 30 7.51 -5.03 11.34
N LEU A 31 7.55 -4.82 10.02
CA LEU A 31 6.53 -5.28 9.07
C LEU A 31 6.90 -6.64 8.48
N ARG A 32 5.89 -7.38 8.02
CA ARG A 32 6.00 -8.68 7.37
C ARG A 32 5.25 -8.68 6.04
N CYS A 33 5.66 -9.54 5.11
CA CYS A 33 4.87 -9.79 3.91
C CYS A 33 3.49 -10.34 4.31
N GLY A 34 2.43 -9.82 3.67
CA GLY A 34 1.04 -10.09 4.01
C GLY A 34 0.44 -9.15 5.06
N ASP A 35 1.22 -8.25 5.65
CA ASP A 35 0.68 -7.16 6.47
C ASP A 35 -0.05 -6.14 5.60
N PHE A 36 -1.09 -5.53 6.15
CA PHE A 36 -1.89 -4.53 5.45
C PHE A 36 -1.60 -3.13 5.99
N LEU A 37 -1.64 -2.17 5.08
CA LEU A 37 -1.50 -0.75 5.36
C LEU A 37 -2.48 0.05 4.51
N GLU A 38 -2.77 1.25 4.94
CA GLU A 38 -3.56 2.22 4.19
C GLU A 38 -2.71 3.44 3.88
N ILE A 39 -2.88 3.99 2.69
CA ILE A 39 -2.37 5.32 2.37
C ILE A 39 -3.52 6.32 2.31
N LYS A 40 -3.29 7.51 2.86
CA LYS A 40 -4.24 8.62 2.75
C LYS A 40 -3.94 9.44 1.51
N VAL A 41 -4.92 9.51 0.62
CA VAL A 41 -4.89 10.35 -0.58
C VAL A 41 -6.16 11.18 -0.56
N GLU A 42 -6.00 12.50 -0.51
CA GLU A 42 -7.12 13.44 -0.26
C GLU A 42 -7.83 13.06 1.06
N ASP A 43 -9.14 12.82 1.01
CA ASP A 43 -9.97 12.43 2.15
C ASP A 43 -10.30 10.93 2.17
N SER A 44 -9.59 10.11 1.39
CA SER A 44 -9.83 8.67 1.27
C SER A 44 -8.63 7.83 1.67
N LEU A 45 -8.91 6.63 2.19
CA LEU A 45 -7.91 5.63 2.57
C LEU A 45 -7.94 4.48 1.58
N TYR A 46 -6.76 4.12 1.08
CA TYR A 46 -6.60 3.08 0.08
C TYR A 46 -5.72 1.96 0.62
N PRO A 47 -6.20 0.71 0.63
CA PRO A 47 -5.47 -0.40 1.23
C PRO A 47 -4.41 -0.96 0.29
N PHE A 48 -3.27 -1.32 0.88
CA PHE A 48 -2.15 -1.99 0.24
C PHE A 48 -1.69 -3.16 1.12
N GLU A 49 -1.15 -4.20 0.48
CA GLU A 49 -0.56 -5.36 1.14
C GLU A 49 0.95 -5.36 0.93
N VAL A 50 1.72 -5.60 1.98
CA VAL A 50 3.18 -5.73 1.90
C VAL A 50 3.53 -6.99 1.13
N VAL A 51 4.19 -6.84 -0.02
CA VAL A 51 4.55 -7.97 -0.90
C VAL A 51 6.05 -8.23 -0.94
N TYR A 52 6.87 -7.24 -0.55
CA TYR A 52 8.32 -7.37 -0.55
C TYR A 52 8.94 -6.51 0.54
N ILE A 53 9.99 -7.05 1.17
CA ILE A 53 10.76 -6.41 2.22
C ILE A 53 12.24 -6.67 1.96
N SER A 54 13.06 -5.64 2.07
CA SER A 54 14.52 -5.77 2.17
C SER A 54 15.08 -4.88 3.27
N VAL A 55 16.33 -5.11 3.67
CA VAL A 55 16.99 -4.34 4.74
C VAL A 55 18.09 -3.49 4.14
N MET A 56 18.13 -2.20 4.48
CA MET A 56 19.20 -1.28 4.11
C MET A 56 19.44 -0.29 5.23
N ASN A 57 20.68 -0.18 5.70
CA ASN A 57 21.10 0.80 6.72
C ASN A 57 20.19 0.84 7.96
N ASN A 58 19.90 -0.34 8.55
CA ASN A 58 19.00 -0.52 9.70
C ASN A 58 17.54 -0.09 9.48
N LEU A 59 17.12 0.11 8.23
CA LEU A 59 15.74 0.37 7.84
C LEU A 59 15.22 -0.78 6.99
N LEU A 60 13.92 -1.02 7.08
CA LEU A 60 13.21 -1.87 6.14
C LEU A 60 12.82 -1.03 4.92
N ILE A 61 13.21 -1.48 3.73
CA ILE A 61 12.64 -1.03 2.47
C ILE A 61 11.42 -1.91 2.21
N ILE A 62 10.25 -1.31 2.21
CA ILE A 62 8.98 -2.00 2.01
C ILE A 62 8.47 -1.66 0.61
N ARG A 63 7.99 -2.68 -0.11
CA ARG A 63 7.17 -2.51 -1.31
C ARG A 63 5.81 -3.16 -1.05
N ALA A 64 4.76 -2.38 -1.23
CA ALA A 64 3.38 -2.81 -1.01
C ALA A 64 2.58 -2.67 -2.29
N LYS A 65 1.66 -3.60 -2.52
CA LYS A 65 0.78 -3.68 -3.68
C LYS A 65 -0.62 -3.27 -3.30
N GLU A 66 -1.27 -2.48 -4.14
CA GLU A 66 -2.67 -2.11 -3.97
C GLU A 66 -3.58 -3.36 -3.90
N THR A 67 -4.51 -3.34 -2.95
CA THR A 67 -5.43 -4.46 -2.67
C THR A 67 -6.84 -3.93 -2.38
N GLY A 68 -7.76 -4.78 -1.93
CA GLY A 68 -9.15 -4.41 -1.64
C GLY A 68 -10.07 -4.44 -2.88
N TYR A 69 -11.21 -3.77 -2.77
CA TYR A 69 -12.26 -3.85 -3.79
C TYR A 69 -11.82 -3.24 -5.12
N PHE A 70 -11.74 -4.06 -6.18
CA PHE A 70 -11.18 -3.68 -7.48
C PHE A 70 -11.75 -2.40 -8.09
N ALA A 71 -13.06 -2.17 -7.97
CA ALA A 71 -13.69 -0.97 -8.53
C ALA A 71 -13.32 0.33 -7.80
N GLN A 72 -12.81 0.23 -6.57
CA GLN A 72 -12.42 1.37 -5.73
C GLN A 72 -10.90 1.60 -5.67
N GLN A 73 -10.12 0.79 -6.39
CA GLN A 73 -8.67 0.96 -6.47
C GLN A 73 -8.29 2.31 -7.11
N LEU A 74 -7.27 2.97 -6.55
CA LEU A 74 -6.63 4.17 -7.10
C LEU A 74 -6.21 3.95 -8.55
N ASN A 75 -5.66 2.79 -8.89
CA ASN A 75 -5.24 2.47 -10.26
C ASN A 75 -6.39 2.45 -11.28
N LYS A 76 -7.65 2.56 -10.84
CA LYS A 76 -8.83 2.71 -11.70
C LYS A 76 -9.28 4.15 -11.88
N LYS A 77 -8.78 5.11 -11.10
CA LYS A 77 -9.06 6.53 -11.32
C LYS A 77 -8.40 6.97 -12.63
N LYS A 78 -9.21 7.48 -13.56
CA LYS A 78 -8.75 7.91 -14.90
C LYS A 78 -7.65 8.98 -14.83
N ASP A 79 -7.72 9.85 -13.83
CA ASP A 79 -6.83 11.00 -13.69
C ASP A 79 -5.80 10.80 -12.55
N LEU A 80 -5.42 9.54 -12.28
CA LEU A 80 -4.40 9.25 -11.28
C LEU A 80 -3.04 9.79 -11.74
N ASP A 81 -2.54 10.80 -11.03
CA ASP A 81 -1.14 11.21 -11.09
C ASP A 81 -0.36 10.55 -9.95
N LEU A 82 0.57 9.66 -10.27
CA LEU A 82 1.39 8.95 -9.28
C LEU A 82 2.22 9.91 -8.42
N ARG A 83 2.54 11.10 -8.92
CA ARG A 83 3.27 12.13 -8.17
C ARG A 83 2.49 12.59 -6.94
N ASN A 84 1.16 12.53 -6.99
CA ASN A 84 0.29 12.89 -5.86
C ASN A 84 0.36 11.87 -4.72
N LEU A 85 0.88 10.67 -4.98
CA LEU A 85 1.06 9.64 -3.97
C LEU A 85 2.34 9.85 -3.17
N ILE A 86 3.31 10.61 -3.69
CA ILE A 86 4.58 10.84 -3.01
C ILE A 86 4.33 11.66 -1.74
N ASN A 87 4.94 11.24 -0.64
CA ASN A 87 4.73 11.77 0.70
C ASN A 87 3.34 11.50 1.32
N ALA A 88 2.45 10.77 0.65
CA ALA A 88 1.19 10.33 1.26
C ALA A 88 1.45 9.58 2.57
N GLU A 89 0.63 9.86 3.58
CA GLU A 89 0.74 9.25 4.90
C GLU A 89 0.35 7.78 4.85
N ILE A 90 1.12 6.95 5.54
CA ILE A 90 0.92 5.51 5.62
C ILE A 90 0.51 5.13 7.04
N PHE A 91 -0.54 4.34 7.15
CA PHE A 91 -1.09 3.81 8.39
C PHE A 91 -1.03 2.28 8.36
N ILE A 92 -0.38 1.67 9.35
CA ILE A 92 -0.37 0.21 9.50
C ILE A 92 -1.74 -0.22 10.03
N ILE A 93 -2.35 -1.22 9.40
CA ILE A 93 -3.63 -1.77 9.86
C ILE A 93 -3.34 -2.93 10.81
N THR A 94 -3.70 -2.76 12.08
CA THR A 94 -3.65 -3.83 13.09
C THR A 94 -5.02 -4.38 13.44
N ASP A 95 -6.09 -3.74 12.97
CA ASP A 95 -7.48 -4.16 13.20
C ASP A 95 -7.82 -5.40 12.35
N GLU A 96 -8.11 -6.51 13.02
CA GLU A 96 -8.41 -7.78 12.34
C GLU A 96 -9.72 -7.76 11.54
N VAL A 97 -10.73 -6.99 11.98
CA VAL A 97 -12.00 -6.87 11.26
C VAL A 97 -11.75 -6.16 9.94
N ARG A 98 -11.01 -5.06 9.97
CA ARG A 98 -10.60 -4.33 8.76
C ARG A 98 -9.79 -5.20 7.81
N ILE A 99 -8.84 -5.98 8.32
CA ILE A 99 -8.05 -6.92 7.50
C ILE A 99 -8.95 -7.96 6.84
N ARG A 100 -9.93 -8.53 7.55
CA ARG A 100 -10.87 -9.50 6.98
C ARG A 100 -11.74 -8.89 5.89
N GLU A 101 -12.19 -7.65 6.07
CA GLU A 101 -12.95 -6.91 5.05
C GLU A 101 -12.13 -6.73 3.77
N ILE A 102 -10.89 -6.26 3.88
CA ILE A 102 -9.99 -6.06 2.73
C ILE A 102 -9.78 -7.39 2.00
N LYS A 103 -9.48 -8.48 2.74
CA LYS A 103 -9.31 -9.82 2.15
C LYS A 103 -10.56 -10.31 1.43
N LYS A 104 -11.74 -10.10 2.01
CA LYS A 104 -13.03 -10.45 1.40
C LYS A 104 -13.29 -9.65 0.12
N GLN A 105 -13.00 -8.36 0.12
CA GLN A 105 -13.16 -7.51 -1.06
C GLN A 105 -12.19 -7.92 -2.18
N SER A 106 -10.97 -8.31 -1.82
CA SER A 106 -9.92 -8.68 -2.76
C SER A 106 -10.20 -10.02 -3.45
N SER A 107 -10.92 -10.94 -2.80
CA SER A 107 -11.28 -12.23 -3.39
C SER A 107 -12.41 -12.16 -4.44
N TRP A 108 -13.02 -10.99 -4.63
CA TRP A 108 -14.12 -10.77 -5.58
C TRP A 108 -13.63 -10.29 -6.95
N CYS A 109 -12.31 -10.41 -7.21
CA CYS A 109 -11.61 -9.83 -8.36
C CYS A 109 -11.04 -10.91 -9.28
#